data_AF-A0A0C3NPV4-F1
#
_entry.id   AF-A0A0C3NPV4-F1
#
_cell.length_a   1.000
_cell.length_b   1.000
_cell.length_c   1.000
_cell.angle_alpha   90.00
_cell.angle_beta   90.00
_cell.angle_gamma   90.00
#
_symmetry.space_group_name_H-M   'P 1'
#
loop_
_entity.id
_entity.type
_entity.pdbx_description
1 polymer ?
#
loop_
_entity_poly.entity_id
_entity_poly.type
_entity_poly.pdbx_seq_one_letter_code
_entity_poly.pdbx_strand_id
1 'polypeptide(L)'
;MFTFASDATRRQHTNGVISSKEYVREFYNWIKPKDARNNETFRALIEKVTGSSYSTFGHWQSDGSPNIKEKASLCFGASAQFHDTHIEEHFARFLYFWNSYREENPVQPDFWEYETKRKKLWAKYRLIPNEQHPFAAQLQRHLYSAGFEHKKTFDDIKNFIDTHSSGYVTIEGKTDTEKSSLTAYTAITLYESGQYQCIWHFNEMGSGHNKSADLLRTLFSQLRDMYACLDDDKFNLEYKQVLNSDSGYGGFYRTVFDQLAYDRKFQNSKLVIFVDALDEVSRFDLCRQESINTLFIPQGLIKNTFVIVTSKNFTRETYIGNKLEINLSQIKSYETNKQSVTGNNCELGHVEDEKKWQDPYSFDWFGFASRKKEFKRLNQFINHDDQFKIWAISGPAGAGKTWLAHQWAVHSSALKGWNRVPPQENRSELKEWLKWPDKPTLIIIECRYDFDEVTSKLLKYCLESRVSKVRLLVIDRVFSVPLHSDKRWKFSSDASSLNCTETYFFAKKPLDLRQTDDQEEIIKEIIARHANIKNVESPQINEAHDYLLNMKGAYYPLYAVLVGEAIRDKRPYRLLKRKDVAIFELLDE
;
A
#
# COMPACT_ATOMS: atom_id res chain seq x y z
N MET A 1 -11.38 28.08 -11.85
CA MET A 1 -10.70 26.87 -11.32
C MET A 1 -11.70 25.85 -10.77
N PHE A 2 -12.73 26.24 -10.00
CA PHE A 2 -13.82 25.35 -9.56
C PHE A 2 -14.64 24.72 -10.71
N THR A 3 -14.82 25.44 -11.82
CA THR A 3 -15.51 24.95 -13.02
C THR A 3 -14.73 23.85 -13.77
N PHE A 4 -13.39 23.87 -13.71
CA PHE A 4 -12.55 22.90 -14.44
C PHE A 4 -12.40 21.57 -13.68
N ALA A 5 -12.41 21.61 -12.35
CA ALA A 5 -12.43 20.41 -11.51
C ALA A 5 -13.79 19.68 -11.58
N SER A 6 -14.89 20.42 -11.61
CA SER A 6 -16.24 19.85 -11.82
C SER A 6 -16.37 19.14 -13.16
N ASP A 7 -15.84 19.74 -14.24
CA ASP A 7 -15.86 19.15 -15.58
C ASP A 7 -14.95 17.91 -15.71
N ALA A 8 -13.86 17.83 -14.95
CA ALA A 8 -12.95 16.68 -14.94
C ALA A 8 -13.55 15.46 -14.23
N THR A 9 -14.22 15.67 -13.08
CA THR A 9 -14.92 14.59 -12.36
C THR A 9 -16.15 14.12 -13.14
N ARG A 10 -16.83 15.03 -13.85
CA ARG A 10 -17.94 14.69 -14.75
C ARG A 10 -17.49 13.84 -15.95
N ARG A 11 -16.29 14.10 -16.51
CA ARG A 11 -15.75 13.34 -17.66
C ARG A 11 -15.23 11.93 -17.31
N GLN A 12 -14.83 11.67 -16.06
CA GLN A 12 -14.30 10.35 -15.68
C GLN A 12 -15.36 9.30 -15.34
N HIS A 13 -16.60 9.71 -15.01
CA HIS A 13 -17.67 8.78 -14.63
C HIS A 13 -18.76 8.58 -15.69
N THR A 14 -18.69 9.23 -16.85
CA THR A 14 -19.72 9.16 -17.88
C THR A 14 -19.13 9.11 -19.29
N ASN A 15 -18.50 7.99 -19.66
CA ASN A 15 -18.38 7.69 -21.09
C ASN A 15 -19.77 7.34 -21.62
N GLY A 16 -20.53 8.37 -22.04
CA GLY A 16 -21.81 8.24 -22.75
C GLY A 16 -23.05 8.84 -22.06
N VAL A 17 -22.95 9.38 -20.85
CA VAL A 17 -24.11 9.93 -20.11
C VAL A 17 -23.97 11.46 -20.04
N ILE A 18 -24.86 12.17 -20.74
CA ILE A 18 -24.72 13.59 -21.09
C ILE A 18 -25.58 14.49 -20.20
N SER A 19 -26.42 13.92 -19.33
CA SER A 19 -27.27 14.68 -18.41
C SER A 19 -27.53 13.96 -17.08
N SER A 20 -27.85 14.73 -16.03
CA SER A 20 -28.35 14.22 -14.75
C SER A 20 -29.59 13.32 -14.93
N LYS A 21 -30.40 13.58 -15.96
CA LYS A 21 -31.56 12.75 -16.34
C LYS A 21 -31.15 11.36 -16.85
N GLU A 22 -30.04 11.24 -17.58
CA GLU A 22 -29.52 9.95 -18.05
C GLU A 22 -28.76 9.20 -16.95
N TYR A 23 -28.08 9.89 -16.03
CA TYR A 23 -27.41 9.25 -14.89
C TYR A 23 -28.43 8.55 -13.98
N VAL A 24 -29.53 9.23 -13.67
CA VAL A 24 -30.61 8.62 -12.86
C VAL A 24 -31.30 7.49 -13.63
N ARG A 25 -31.41 7.58 -14.96
CA ARG A 25 -31.95 6.49 -15.80
C ARG A 25 -31.07 5.24 -15.80
N GLU A 26 -29.75 5.40 -15.91
CA GLU A 26 -28.78 4.30 -15.81
C GLU A 26 -28.77 3.68 -14.41
N PHE A 27 -28.81 4.50 -13.37
CA PHE A 27 -28.96 4.06 -11.98
C PHE A 27 -30.26 3.25 -11.77
N TYR A 28 -31.37 3.69 -12.37
CA TYR A 28 -32.65 2.96 -12.31
C TYR A 28 -32.62 1.63 -13.08
N ASN A 29 -31.86 1.55 -14.16
CA ASN A 29 -31.66 0.30 -14.90
C ASN A 29 -30.82 -0.72 -14.11
N TRP A 30 -29.95 -0.23 -13.23
CA TRP A 30 -29.12 -1.05 -12.34
C TRP A 30 -29.90 -1.64 -11.15
N ILE A 31 -30.91 -0.94 -10.63
CA ILE A 31 -31.75 -1.37 -9.48
C ILE A 31 -32.97 -2.19 -9.93
N LYS A 32 -32.86 -3.04 -10.96
CA LYS A 32 -33.95 -3.96 -11.32
C LYS A 32 -33.94 -5.22 -10.44
N PRO A 33 -34.75 -5.26 -9.36
CA PRO A 33 -35.54 -6.45 -9.05
C PRO A 33 -37.04 -6.21 -9.30
N LYS A 34 -37.81 -7.31 -9.36
CA LYS A 34 -39.26 -7.33 -9.65
C LYS A 34 -40.14 -6.59 -8.62
N ASP A 35 -39.60 -6.22 -7.45
CA ASP A 35 -40.39 -5.81 -6.28
C ASP A 35 -40.58 -4.28 -6.13
N ALA A 36 -39.88 -3.46 -6.92
CA ALA A 36 -40.03 -1.99 -6.90
C ALA A 36 -41.31 -1.47 -7.59
N ARG A 37 -42.32 -2.34 -7.82
CA ARG A 37 -43.59 -1.99 -8.48
C ARG A 37 -44.71 -1.60 -7.50
N ASN A 38 -44.50 -1.74 -6.20
CA ASN A 38 -45.48 -1.32 -5.21
C ASN A 38 -45.32 0.19 -4.90
N ASN A 39 -46.35 0.97 -5.25
CA ASN A 39 -46.42 2.41 -5.00
C ASN A 39 -46.26 2.78 -3.52
N GLU A 40 -46.70 1.93 -2.60
CA GLU A 40 -46.61 2.19 -1.16
C GLU A 40 -45.17 2.09 -0.64
N THR A 41 -44.42 1.08 -1.11
CA THR A 41 -43.00 0.90 -0.77
C THR A 41 -42.16 2.05 -1.31
N PHE A 42 -42.47 2.52 -2.54
CA PHE A 42 -41.79 3.65 -3.14
C PHE A 42 -42.09 4.98 -2.40
N ARG A 43 -43.34 5.18 -2.00
CA ARG A 43 -43.76 6.36 -1.22
C ARG A 43 -43.06 6.40 0.15
N ALA A 44 -43.04 5.29 0.87
CA ALA A 44 -42.37 5.17 2.16
C ALA A 44 -40.85 5.42 2.05
N LEU A 45 -40.23 4.97 0.95
CA LEU A 45 -38.81 5.22 0.67
C LEU A 45 -38.51 6.72 0.46
N ILE A 46 -39.33 7.42 -0.33
CA ILE A 46 -39.15 8.85 -0.61
C ILE A 46 -39.33 9.68 0.67
N GLU A 47 -40.39 9.41 1.43
CA GLU A 47 -40.67 10.13 2.68
C GLU A 47 -39.57 9.93 3.72
N LYS A 48 -39.01 8.71 3.79
CA LYS A 48 -37.97 8.35 4.77
C LYS A 48 -36.57 8.88 4.39
N VAL A 49 -36.26 8.97 3.09
CA VAL A 49 -34.97 9.51 2.61
C VAL A 49 -34.93 11.04 2.63
N THR A 50 -36.07 11.69 2.38
CA THR A 50 -36.15 13.16 2.28
C THR A 50 -36.64 13.83 3.56
N GLY A 51 -37.22 13.09 4.51
CA GLY A 51 -37.79 13.64 5.74
C GLY A 51 -39.05 14.48 5.55
N SER A 52 -39.59 14.53 4.32
CA SER A 52 -40.78 15.30 3.96
C SER A 52 -41.91 14.37 3.53
N SER A 53 -43.14 14.64 3.96
CA SER A 53 -44.32 13.89 3.50
C SER A 53 -44.47 14.02 1.98
N TYR A 54 -44.88 12.95 1.30
CA TYR A 54 -45.01 12.94 -0.17
C TYR A 54 -46.05 13.96 -0.66
N SER A 55 -46.95 14.40 0.21
CA SER A 55 -47.91 15.50 -0.03
C SER A 55 -47.25 16.86 -0.24
N THR A 56 -46.02 17.09 0.24
CA THR A 56 -45.29 18.36 0.05
C THR A 56 -44.80 18.53 -1.40
N PHE A 57 -44.83 17.47 -2.21
CA PHE A 57 -44.59 17.49 -3.66
C PHE A 57 -45.89 17.72 -4.47
N GLY A 58 -46.95 18.15 -3.81
CA GLY A 58 -48.27 18.39 -4.38
C GLY A 58 -48.29 19.53 -5.38
N HIS A 59 -48.03 19.21 -6.65
CA HIS A 59 -48.64 19.80 -7.86
C HIS A 59 -48.16 19.05 -9.10
N TRP A 60 -48.49 17.77 -9.21
CA TRP A 60 -48.25 16.95 -10.42
C TRP A 60 -49.50 16.14 -10.80
N GLN A 61 -50.68 16.74 -10.60
CA GLN A 61 -51.97 16.21 -11.02
C GLN A 61 -52.60 17.17 -12.04
N SER A 62 -52.07 17.16 -13.26
CA SER A 62 -52.80 17.58 -14.45
C SER A 62 -52.34 16.71 -15.62
N ASP A 63 -53.26 16.45 -16.55
CA ASP A 63 -53.08 15.53 -17.67
C ASP A 63 -51.77 15.81 -18.43
N GLY A 64 -50.91 14.79 -18.50
CA GLY A 64 -49.51 14.89 -18.94
C GLY A 64 -48.47 14.48 -17.90
N SER A 65 -48.88 13.90 -16.76
CA SER A 65 -47.94 13.58 -15.68
C SER A 65 -46.87 12.55 -16.09
N PRO A 66 -45.57 12.77 -15.76
CA PRO A 66 -44.50 11.85 -16.08
C PRO A 66 -44.75 10.47 -15.47
N ASN A 67 -44.28 9.41 -16.13
CA ASN A 67 -44.46 8.06 -15.56
C ASN A 67 -43.68 7.94 -14.22
N ILE A 68 -43.99 6.91 -13.42
CA ILE A 68 -43.38 6.69 -12.10
C ILE A 68 -41.84 6.79 -12.09
N LYS A 69 -41.17 6.36 -13.17
CA LYS A 69 -39.70 6.46 -13.30
C LYS A 69 -39.22 7.90 -13.44
N GLU A 70 -40.00 8.76 -14.08
CA GLU A 70 -39.67 10.17 -14.28
C GLU A 70 -39.96 10.99 -13.02
N LYS A 71 -41.00 10.64 -12.26
CA LYS A 71 -41.31 11.25 -10.95
C LYS A 71 -40.23 10.96 -9.90
N ALA A 72 -39.65 9.76 -9.91
CA ALA A 72 -38.52 9.37 -9.05
C ALA A 72 -37.24 10.18 -9.34
N SER A 73 -36.89 10.34 -10.63
CA SER A 73 -35.76 11.16 -11.05
C SER A 73 -35.92 12.64 -10.67
N LEU A 74 -37.14 13.15 -10.77
CA LEU A 74 -37.46 14.53 -10.39
C LEU A 74 -37.37 14.74 -8.87
N CYS A 75 -37.79 13.78 -8.05
CA CYS A 75 -37.69 13.90 -6.59
C CYS A 75 -36.23 13.83 -6.09
N PHE A 76 -35.41 12.94 -6.65
CA PHE A 76 -33.98 12.87 -6.32
C PHE A 76 -33.21 14.10 -6.83
N GLY A 77 -33.53 14.58 -8.04
CA GLY A 77 -32.96 15.80 -8.60
C GLY A 77 -33.33 17.05 -7.81
N ALA A 78 -34.59 17.17 -7.36
CA ALA A 78 -35.06 18.28 -6.53
C ALA A 78 -34.46 18.23 -5.12
N SER A 79 -34.41 17.06 -4.47
CA SER A 79 -33.80 16.90 -3.14
C SER A 79 -32.31 17.30 -3.12
N ALA A 80 -31.57 17.01 -4.20
CA ALA A 80 -30.16 17.38 -4.34
C ALA A 80 -29.96 18.87 -4.68
N GLN A 81 -31.00 19.56 -5.17
CA GLN A 81 -30.98 21.01 -5.43
C GLN A 81 -31.46 21.85 -4.23
N PHE A 82 -32.31 21.31 -3.37
CA PHE A 82 -32.90 22.05 -2.24
C PHE A 82 -32.06 22.01 -0.95
N HIS A 83 -31.10 21.09 -0.85
CA HIS A 83 -30.17 21.01 0.27
C HIS A 83 -28.75 21.11 -0.28
N ASP A 84 -28.08 22.25 -0.07
CA ASP A 84 -26.64 22.50 -0.35
C ASP A 84 -25.74 21.51 0.44
N THR A 85 -25.87 20.22 0.18
CA THR A 85 -25.19 19.14 0.91
C THR A 85 -24.84 17.96 0.01
N HIS A 86 -23.69 17.36 0.35
CA HIS A 86 -22.99 16.31 -0.35
C HIS A 86 -23.87 15.11 -0.74
N ILE A 87 -23.97 14.88 -2.05
CA ILE A 87 -24.65 13.74 -2.67
C ILE A 87 -24.21 12.39 -2.08
N GLU A 88 -22.97 12.33 -1.58
CA GLU A 88 -22.35 11.17 -0.93
C GLU A 88 -23.05 10.77 0.38
N GLU A 89 -23.54 11.75 1.15
CA GLU A 89 -24.23 11.48 2.42
C GLU A 89 -25.64 10.91 2.19
N HIS A 90 -26.36 11.43 1.20
CA HIS A 90 -27.64 10.87 0.78
C HIS A 90 -27.48 9.45 0.21
N PHE A 91 -26.38 9.20 -0.52
CA PHE A 91 -26.08 7.88 -1.07
C PHE A 91 -25.74 6.86 0.04
N ALA A 92 -24.99 7.27 1.06
CA ALA A 92 -24.70 6.46 2.24
C ALA A 92 -25.97 6.09 3.03
N ARG A 93 -26.87 7.06 3.24
CA ARG A 93 -28.15 6.82 3.92
C ARG A 93 -29.06 5.86 3.14
N PHE A 94 -29.06 5.98 1.81
CA PHE A 94 -29.80 5.09 0.92
C PHE A 94 -29.29 3.64 0.96
N LEU A 95 -27.97 3.43 0.81
CA LEU A 95 -27.36 2.09 0.89
C LEU A 95 -27.57 1.43 2.25
N TYR A 96 -27.51 2.22 3.32
CA TYR A 96 -27.79 1.74 4.68
C TYR A 96 -29.24 1.28 4.83
N PHE A 97 -30.22 2.12 4.44
CA PHE A 97 -31.64 1.75 4.47
C PHE A 97 -31.94 0.51 3.63
N TRP A 98 -31.37 0.42 2.42
CA TRP A 98 -31.57 -0.69 1.50
C TRP A 98 -31.05 -2.03 2.07
N ASN A 99 -29.92 -1.99 2.78
CA ASN A 99 -29.37 -3.18 3.43
C ASN A 99 -30.20 -3.59 4.66
N SER A 100 -30.74 -2.64 5.42
CA SER A 100 -31.62 -2.92 6.57
C SER A 100 -33.02 -3.41 6.17
N TYR A 101 -33.52 -3.05 4.99
CA TYR A 101 -34.83 -3.48 4.49
C TYR A 101 -34.81 -4.92 3.91
N ARG A 102 -33.60 -5.46 3.66
CA ARG A 102 -33.42 -6.80 3.06
C ARG A 102 -33.47 -7.93 4.09
N GLU A 103 -33.49 -7.60 5.37
CA GLU A 103 -33.71 -8.53 6.50
C GLU A 103 -35.13 -8.30 7.05
N GLU A 104 -35.90 -9.36 7.17
CA GLU A 104 -37.36 -9.31 7.30
C GLU A 104 -37.85 -8.70 8.65
N ASN A 105 -38.81 -7.77 8.56
CA ASN A 105 -39.77 -7.28 9.58
C ASN A 105 -39.41 -6.06 10.49
N PRO A 106 -40.45 -5.35 11.03
CA PRO A 106 -40.48 -3.90 11.16
C PRO A 106 -40.08 -3.44 12.56
N VAL A 107 -38.90 -2.85 12.67
CA VAL A 107 -38.53 -2.03 13.83
C VAL A 107 -38.25 -0.64 13.29
N GLN A 108 -38.98 0.37 13.79
CA GLN A 108 -38.56 1.75 13.61
C GLN A 108 -37.12 1.86 14.16
N PRO A 109 -36.13 2.24 13.34
CA PRO A 109 -34.77 2.34 13.86
C PRO A 109 -34.74 3.47 14.88
N ASP A 110 -34.23 3.16 16.07
CA ASP A 110 -33.86 4.15 17.06
C ASP A 110 -32.54 4.82 16.59
N PHE A 111 -32.61 6.10 16.27
CA PHE A 111 -31.49 6.88 15.72
C PHE A 111 -30.55 7.45 16.80
N TRP A 112 -30.80 7.18 18.08
CA TRP A 112 -29.94 7.59 19.19
C TRP A 112 -28.49 7.11 19.01
N GLU A 113 -28.28 6.00 18.30
CA GLU A 113 -26.95 5.46 18.09
C GLU A 113 -26.02 6.33 17.22
N TYR A 114 -26.47 7.38 16.53
CA TYR A 114 -25.63 8.14 15.56
C TYR A 114 -25.27 9.59 15.94
N GLU A 115 -25.51 10.01 17.18
CA GLU A 115 -25.33 11.41 17.60
C GLU A 115 -23.87 11.86 17.75
N THR A 116 -22.92 10.94 17.95
CA THR A 116 -21.53 11.31 18.30
C THR A 116 -20.61 11.46 17.08
N LYS A 117 -19.71 12.46 17.11
CA LYS A 117 -18.63 12.64 16.10
C LYS A 117 -17.84 11.33 15.84
N ARG A 118 -17.67 10.51 16.89
CA ARG A 118 -17.10 9.14 16.88
C ARG A 118 -17.70 8.27 15.78
N LYS A 119 -19.03 8.13 15.76
CA LYS A 119 -19.71 7.20 14.85
C LYS A 119 -19.87 7.75 13.43
N LYS A 120 -19.88 9.08 13.27
CA LYS A 120 -19.81 9.75 11.96
C LYS A 120 -18.45 9.56 11.27
N LEU A 121 -17.36 9.66 12.03
CA LEU A 121 -16.01 9.42 11.52
C LEU A 121 -15.82 7.93 11.15
N TRP A 122 -16.32 7.03 11.99
CA TRP A 122 -16.32 5.58 11.71
C TRP A 122 -17.14 5.21 10.47
N ALA A 123 -18.34 5.78 10.30
CA ALA A 123 -19.14 5.59 9.10
C ALA A 123 -18.42 6.13 7.85
N LYS A 124 -17.75 7.29 7.96
CA LYS A 124 -16.94 7.87 6.88
C LYS A 124 -15.82 6.92 6.44
N TYR A 125 -15.05 6.35 7.36
CA TYR A 125 -13.96 5.41 7.00
C TYR A 125 -14.45 4.01 6.60
N ARG A 126 -15.64 3.60 7.05
CA ARG A 126 -16.25 2.31 6.68
C ARG A 126 -16.88 2.32 5.28
N LEU A 127 -17.23 3.49 4.77
CA LEU A 127 -17.92 3.68 3.48
C LEU A 127 -17.01 4.14 2.35
N ILE A 128 -15.78 4.55 2.64
CA ILE A 128 -14.77 4.84 1.61
C ILE A 128 -14.41 3.53 0.89
N PRO A 129 -14.54 3.45 -0.45
CA PRO A 129 -14.05 2.30 -1.19
C PRO A 129 -12.55 2.11 -0.89
N ASN A 130 -12.17 0.93 -0.39
CA ASN A 130 -10.79 0.61 0.02
C ASN A 130 -9.72 0.89 -1.06
N GLU A 131 -10.15 1.05 -2.31
CA GLU A 131 -9.32 1.38 -3.48
C GLU A 131 -8.82 2.84 -3.48
N GLN A 132 -9.45 3.74 -2.73
CA GLN A 132 -9.11 5.18 -2.70
C GLN A 132 -8.28 5.62 -1.50
N HIS A 133 -8.23 4.82 -0.42
CA HIS A 133 -7.46 5.14 0.79
C HIS A 133 -6.87 3.85 1.41
N PRO A 134 -5.72 3.37 0.93
CA PRO A 134 -5.07 2.13 1.38
C PRO A 134 -4.77 2.12 2.88
N PHE A 135 -4.45 3.29 3.44
CA PHE A 135 -4.23 3.50 4.86
C PHE A 135 -5.45 3.11 5.72
N ALA A 136 -6.67 3.53 5.34
CA ALA A 136 -7.88 3.21 6.08
C ALA A 136 -8.17 1.68 6.11
N ALA A 137 -7.76 0.97 5.06
CA ALA A 137 -7.93 -0.48 4.95
C ALA A 137 -6.91 -1.26 5.79
N GLN A 138 -5.65 -0.81 5.89
CA GLN A 138 -4.67 -1.38 6.83
C GLN A 138 -5.12 -1.18 8.27
N LEU A 139 -5.64 0.01 8.57
CA LEU A 139 -6.06 0.40 9.89
C LEU A 139 -7.26 -0.40 10.39
N GLN A 140 -8.26 -0.63 9.52
CA GLN A 140 -9.38 -1.53 9.84
C GLN A 140 -8.90 -2.94 10.20
N ARG A 141 -7.83 -3.46 9.58
CA ARG A 141 -7.36 -4.83 9.87
C ARG A 141 -6.69 -4.97 11.23
N HIS A 142 -5.89 -3.99 11.64
CA HIS A 142 -5.12 -4.05 12.90
C HIS A 142 -5.96 -3.67 14.14
N LEU A 143 -7.04 -2.90 13.98
CA LEU A 143 -7.94 -2.57 15.10
C LEU A 143 -8.80 -3.76 15.58
N TYR A 144 -8.90 -4.86 14.82
CA TYR A 144 -9.74 -6.01 15.16
C TYR A 144 -9.00 -7.20 15.78
N SER A 145 -7.66 -7.20 15.88
CA SER A 145 -6.97 -8.34 16.49
C SER A 145 -6.98 -8.24 18.02
N ALA A 146 -7.53 -9.24 18.69
CA ALA A 146 -7.43 -9.42 20.14
C ALA A 146 -5.98 -9.67 20.64
N GLY A 147 -4.99 -9.48 19.77
CA GLY A 147 -3.56 -9.70 20.01
C GLY A 147 -2.74 -8.68 19.23
N PHE A 148 -2.92 -7.39 19.51
CA PHE A 148 -1.98 -6.38 19.03
C PHE A 148 -0.61 -6.66 19.66
N GLU A 149 0.32 -7.21 18.88
CA GLU A 149 1.62 -7.72 19.34
C GLU A 149 2.45 -6.63 20.03
N HIS A 150 2.22 -5.37 19.67
CA HIS A 150 2.93 -4.21 20.23
C HIS A 150 2.20 -3.52 21.39
N LYS A 151 1.29 -4.21 22.10
CA LYS A 151 0.54 -3.64 23.23
C LYS A 151 1.44 -2.98 24.28
N LYS A 152 2.53 -3.65 24.66
CA LYS A 152 3.50 -3.09 25.61
C LYS A 152 4.11 -1.79 25.10
N THR A 153 4.52 -1.75 23.83
CA THR A 153 5.08 -0.55 23.21
C THR A 153 4.07 0.59 23.17
N PHE A 154 2.79 0.29 22.87
CA PHE A 154 1.71 1.27 22.96
C PHE A 154 1.55 1.80 24.40
N ASP A 155 1.55 0.92 25.40
CA ASP A 155 1.43 1.30 26.81
C ASP A 155 2.61 2.19 27.24
N ASP A 156 3.83 1.90 26.78
CA ASP A 156 5.03 2.71 27.03
C ASP A 156 4.89 4.12 26.41
N ILE A 157 4.42 4.21 25.16
CA ILE A 157 4.15 5.49 24.47
C ILE A 157 3.09 6.28 25.24
N LYS A 158 1.97 5.65 25.60
CA LYS A 158 0.88 6.30 26.32
C LYS A 158 1.36 6.79 27.69
N ASN A 159 2.07 5.96 28.44
CA ASN A 159 2.61 6.32 29.75
C ASN A 159 3.58 7.51 29.64
N PHE A 160 4.42 7.53 28.60
CA PHE A 160 5.31 8.67 28.34
C PHE A 160 4.52 9.97 28.11
N ILE A 161 3.49 9.92 27.26
CA ILE A 161 2.62 11.09 27.01
C ILE A 161 1.94 11.53 28.30
N ASP A 162 1.46 10.60 29.12
CA ASP A 162 0.72 10.89 30.34
C ASP A 162 1.58 11.54 31.43
N THR A 163 2.81 11.08 31.58
CA THR A 163 3.70 11.47 32.68
C THR A 163 4.53 12.73 32.38
N HIS A 164 4.74 13.08 31.11
CA HIS A 164 5.53 14.25 30.74
C HIS A 164 4.65 15.44 30.38
N SER A 165 5.26 16.63 30.38
CA SER A 165 4.62 17.88 29.95
C SER A 165 4.69 18.08 28.43
N SER A 166 5.71 17.53 27.78
CA SER A 166 5.95 17.56 26.34
C SER A 166 7.10 16.60 26.04
N GLY A 167 7.24 16.14 24.79
CA GLY A 167 8.36 15.30 24.40
C GLY A 167 8.25 14.65 23.02
N TYR A 168 9.32 13.97 22.64
CA TYR A 168 9.41 13.23 21.38
C TYR A 168 9.40 11.74 21.63
N VAL A 169 8.68 11.00 20.80
CA VAL A 169 8.76 9.54 20.71
C VAL A 169 9.31 9.20 19.34
N THR A 170 10.45 8.52 19.29
CA THR A 170 11.05 8.03 18.05
C THR A 170 10.90 6.52 17.99
N ILE A 171 10.29 6.02 16.92
CA ILE A 171 10.09 4.59 16.68
C ILE A 171 10.99 4.19 15.50
N GLU A 172 12.11 3.56 15.82
CA GLU A 172 13.06 3.04 14.85
C GLU A 172 12.80 1.56 14.55
N GLY A 173 13.00 1.17 13.29
CA GLY A 173 12.94 -0.22 12.89
C GLY A 173 13.13 -0.38 11.39
N LYS A 174 13.55 -1.57 10.97
CA LYS A 174 13.69 -1.93 9.56
C LYS A 174 12.33 -1.86 8.84
N THR A 175 12.34 -1.95 7.52
CA THR A 175 11.10 -2.24 6.76
C THR A 175 10.43 -3.47 7.38
N ASP A 176 9.09 -3.47 7.41
CA ASP A 176 8.29 -4.62 7.89
C ASP A 176 8.35 -4.90 9.40
N THR A 177 8.82 -3.93 10.20
CA THR A 177 8.68 -3.99 11.67
C THR A 177 7.38 -3.36 12.18
N GLU A 178 6.32 -3.29 11.35
CA GLU A 178 4.99 -2.77 11.71
C GLU A 178 4.92 -1.35 12.30
N LYS A 179 5.94 -0.50 12.07
CA LYS A 179 6.00 0.88 12.62
C LYS A 179 4.76 1.71 12.32
N SER A 180 4.34 1.70 11.05
CA SER A 180 3.17 2.43 10.56
C SER A 180 1.90 1.94 11.24
N SER A 181 1.75 0.62 11.40
CA SER A 181 0.60 -0.01 12.07
C SER A 181 0.55 0.36 13.56
N LEU A 182 1.68 0.31 14.27
CA LEU A 182 1.76 0.74 15.67
C LEU A 182 1.41 2.23 15.84
N THR A 183 1.93 3.08 14.96
CA THR A 183 1.71 4.53 15.01
C THR A 183 0.26 4.87 14.72
N ALA A 184 -0.35 4.22 13.72
CA ALA A 184 -1.76 4.38 13.38
C ALA A 184 -2.69 3.89 14.50
N TYR A 185 -2.39 2.72 15.07
CA TYR A 185 -3.13 2.18 16.22
C TYR A 185 -3.07 3.13 17.41
N THR A 186 -1.88 3.64 17.72
CA THR A 186 -1.66 4.60 18.80
C THR A 186 -2.45 5.88 18.56
N ALA A 187 -2.36 6.45 17.35
CA ALA A 187 -3.06 7.69 16.98
C ALA A 187 -4.56 7.60 17.20
N ILE A 188 -5.17 6.51 16.74
CA ILE A 188 -6.62 6.33 16.88
C ILE A 188 -7.04 6.03 18.30
N THR A 189 -6.30 5.19 19.01
CA THR A 189 -6.63 4.87 20.41
C THR A 189 -6.56 6.13 21.30
N LEU A 190 -5.53 6.96 21.12
CA LEU A 190 -5.44 8.23 21.85
C LEU A 190 -6.54 9.21 21.41
N TYR A 191 -6.76 9.39 20.11
CA TYR A 191 -7.82 10.27 19.61
C TYR A 191 -9.21 9.88 20.14
N GLU A 192 -9.53 8.58 20.13
CA GLU A 192 -10.83 8.05 20.56
C GLU A 192 -11.07 8.15 22.07
N SER A 193 -10.01 8.17 22.87
CA SER A 193 -10.14 8.40 24.31
C SER A 193 -10.75 9.76 24.65
N GLY A 194 -10.70 10.73 23.71
CA GLY A 194 -11.15 12.10 23.89
C GLY A 194 -10.25 12.93 24.81
N GLN A 195 -9.20 12.34 25.40
CA GLN A 195 -8.26 13.02 26.30
C GLN A 195 -7.16 13.78 25.54
N TYR A 196 -6.88 13.37 24.30
CA TYR A 196 -5.82 13.93 23.48
C TYR A 196 -6.41 14.53 22.21
N GLN A 197 -5.79 15.61 21.75
CA GLN A 197 -5.98 16.14 20.41
C GLN A 197 -4.92 15.51 19.52
N CYS A 198 -5.32 14.75 18.51
CA CYS A 198 -4.37 14.07 17.63
C CYS A 198 -4.44 14.64 16.22
N ILE A 199 -3.28 14.87 15.62
CA ILE A 199 -3.11 15.14 14.19
C ILE A 199 -2.07 14.19 13.63
N TRP A 200 -2.13 13.90 12.34
CA TRP A 200 -1.23 12.90 11.76
C TRP A 200 -0.87 13.19 10.31
N HIS A 201 0.30 12.70 9.90
CA HIS A 201 0.73 12.60 8.52
C HIS A 201 1.33 11.21 8.30
N PHE A 202 0.70 10.43 7.43
CA PHE A 202 1.20 9.12 7.02
C PHE A 202 1.71 9.20 5.60
N ASN A 203 3.02 8.96 5.41
CA ASN A 203 3.63 8.98 4.10
C ASN A 203 3.11 7.81 3.25
N GLU A 204 2.48 8.13 2.12
CA GLU A 204 2.07 7.13 1.14
C GLU A 204 3.02 7.20 -0.07
N MET A 205 4.16 6.50 -0.03
CA MET A 205 5.13 6.50 -1.13
C MET A 205 4.50 6.19 -2.50
N GLY A 206 3.50 5.31 -2.53
CA GLY A 206 2.79 4.95 -3.78
C GLY A 206 1.95 6.06 -4.39
N SER A 207 1.63 7.12 -3.65
CA SER A 207 0.78 8.24 -4.08
C SER A 207 1.59 9.47 -4.52
N GLY A 208 2.89 9.52 -4.21
CA GLY A 208 3.72 10.71 -4.40
C GLY A 208 3.52 11.82 -3.36
N HIS A 209 2.73 11.58 -2.30
CA HIS A 209 2.55 12.47 -1.16
C HIS A 209 3.64 12.31 -0.10
N ASN A 210 4.90 12.46 -0.51
CA ASN A 210 6.07 12.35 0.38
C ASN A 210 6.94 13.61 0.35
N LYS A 211 6.38 14.76 -0.04
CA LYS A 211 7.10 16.03 -0.04
C LYS A 211 6.93 16.76 1.29
N SER A 212 7.92 17.56 1.68
CA SER A 212 7.83 18.42 2.86
C SER A 212 6.64 19.37 2.83
N ALA A 213 6.28 19.87 1.64
CA ALA A 213 5.08 20.67 1.43
C ALA A 213 3.79 19.90 1.75
N ASP A 214 3.76 18.58 1.53
CA ASP A 214 2.59 17.74 1.81
C ASP A 214 2.46 17.47 3.32
N LEU A 215 3.59 17.25 4.01
CA LEU A 215 3.63 17.22 5.47
C LEU A 215 3.08 18.53 6.06
N LEU A 216 3.56 19.68 5.56
CA LEU A 216 3.10 21.00 5.99
C LEU A 216 1.60 21.19 5.73
N ARG A 217 1.12 20.91 4.52
CA ARG A 217 -0.31 20.99 4.17
C ARG A 217 -1.17 20.12 5.07
N THR A 218 -0.74 18.90 5.33
CA THR A 218 -1.50 17.91 6.09
C THR A 218 -1.63 18.31 7.56
N LEU A 219 -0.53 18.66 8.22
CA LEU A 219 -0.57 18.97 9.66
C LEU A 219 -1.16 20.37 9.91
N PHE A 220 -0.79 21.37 9.12
CA PHE A 220 -1.31 22.74 9.33
C PHE A 220 -2.81 22.83 9.09
N SER A 221 -3.36 22.15 8.06
CA SER A 221 -4.81 22.12 7.84
C SER A 221 -5.56 21.52 9.04
N GLN A 222 -5.08 20.39 9.58
CA GLN A 222 -5.67 19.77 10.77
C GLN A 222 -5.58 20.67 12.01
N LEU A 223 -4.45 21.37 12.21
CA LEU A 223 -4.30 22.32 13.30
C LEU A 223 -5.27 23.49 13.19
N ARG A 224 -5.40 24.08 12.00
CA ARG A 224 -6.31 25.19 11.74
C ARG A 224 -7.77 24.79 11.97
N ASP A 225 -8.16 23.61 11.50
CA ASP A 225 -9.52 23.09 11.70
C ASP A 225 -9.82 22.82 13.20
N MET A 226 -8.77 22.62 14.00
CA MET A 226 -8.89 22.28 15.41
C MET A 226 -8.82 23.50 16.35
N TYR A 227 -8.12 24.56 15.95
CA TYR A 227 -7.85 25.76 16.74
C TYR A 227 -8.15 27.03 15.95
N ALA A 228 -9.23 27.73 16.33
CA ALA A 228 -9.70 28.92 15.64
C ALA A 228 -8.67 30.08 15.65
N CYS A 229 -7.75 30.11 16.61
CA CYS A 229 -6.69 31.13 16.66
C CYS A 229 -5.68 31.04 15.49
N LEU A 230 -5.71 29.96 14.72
CA LEU A 230 -4.89 29.77 13.52
C LEU A 230 -5.63 30.14 12.22
N ASP A 231 -6.94 30.43 12.28
CA ASP A 231 -7.74 30.88 11.13
C ASP A 231 -7.65 32.41 10.98
N ASP A 232 -6.42 32.92 10.92
CA ASP A 232 -6.09 34.33 10.74
C ASP A 232 -5.43 34.53 9.36
N ASP A 233 -5.78 35.61 8.66
CA ASP A 233 -5.20 35.99 7.38
C ASP A 233 -3.66 36.06 7.42
N LYS A 234 -3.09 36.46 8.56
CA LYS A 234 -1.65 36.49 8.80
C LYS A 234 -1.03 35.10 8.70
N PHE A 235 -1.61 34.09 9.37
CA PHE A 235 -1.10 32.72 9.32
C PHE A 235 -1.28 32.11 7.93
N ASN A 236 -2.41 32.39 7.27
CA ASN A 236 -2.65 31.95 5.89
C ASN A 236 -1.64 32.55 4.91
N LEU A 237 -1.23 33.81 5.11
CA LEU A 237 -0.21 34.45 4.30
C LEU A 237 1.18 33.84 4.54
N GLU A 238 1.59 33.68 5.81
CA GLU A 238 2.88 33.07 6.19
C GLU A 238 2.98 31.62 5.69
N TYR A 239 1.91 30.84 5.85
CA TYR A 239 1.80 29.49 5.31
C TYR A 239 2.02 29.44 3.79
N LYS A 240 1.39 30.34 3.04
CA LYS A 240 1.58 30.45 1.58
C LYS A 240 3.01 30.84 1.23
N GLN A 241 3.64 31.74 2.00
CA GLN A 241 5.03 32.14 1.78
C GLN A 241 5.99 30.95 1.98
N VAL A 242 5.84 30.21 3.07
CA VAL A 242 6.66 29.02 3.38
C VAL A 242 6.49 27.92 2.34
N LEU A 243 5.25 27.69 1.87
CA LEU A 243 5.00 26.74 0.78
C LEU A 243 5.64 27.16 -0.54
N ASN A 244 5.71 28.47 -0.83
CA ASN A 244 6.30 28.98 -2.07
C ASN A 244 7.83 29.03 -2.00
N SER A 245 8.42 29.20 -0.82
CA SER A 245 9.87 29.25 -0.63
C SER A 245 10.53 27.90 -0.40
N ASP A 246 9.74 26.83 -0.22
CA ASP A 246 10.15 25.47 0.13
C ASP A 246 11.20 25.42 1.27
N SER A 247 11.09 26.34 2.21
CA SER A 247 12.07 26.54 3.28
C SER A 247 11.41 27.22 4.49
N GLY A 248 12.04 27.10 5.66
CA GLY A 248 11.53 27.74 6.89
C GLY A 248 10.40 26.98 7.61
N TYR A 249 10.11 25.75 7.21
CA TYR A 249 9.08 24.89 7.81
C TYR A 249 9.14 24.82 9.35
N GLY A 250 10.31 24.51 9.93
CA GLY A 250 10.47 24.46 11.38
C GLY A 250 10.25 25.80 12.08
N GLY A 251 10.60 26.92 11.42
CA GLY A 251 10.31 28.27 11.91
C GLY A 251 8.81 28.55 11.93
N PHE A 252 8.10 28.18 10.86
CA PHE A 252 6.65 28.32 10.77
C PHE A 252 5.92 27.51 11.86
N TYR A 253 6.27 26.24 12.05
CA TYR A 253 5.65 25.44 13.12
C TYR A 253 5.94 25.99 14.51
N ARG A 254 7.11 26.59 14.72
CA ARG A 254 7.40 27.29 15.97
C ARG A 254 6.43 28.47 16.17
N THR A 255 6.22 29.31 15.16
CA THR A 255 5.23 30.40 15.22
C THR A 255 3.82 29.86 15.51
N VAL A 256 3.42 28.78 14.85
CA VAL A 256 2.12 28.12 15.08
C VAL A 256 2.00 27.63 16.52
N PHE A 257 3.01 26.92 17.05
CA PHE A 257 2.99 26.43 18.42
C PHE A 257 3.01 27.57 19.43
N ASP A 258 3.84 28.59 19.24
CA ASP A 258 3.88 29.77 20.11
C ASP A 258 2.49 30.44 20.18
N GLN A 259 1.74 30.47 19.08
CA GLN A 259 0.35 30.95 19.08
C GLN A 259 -0.61 30.00 19.82
N LEU A 260 -0.49 28.69 19.60
CA LEU A 260 -1.30 27.68 20.30
C LEU A 260 -1.11 27.73 21.82
N ALA A 261 0.05 28.14 22.31
CA ALA A 261 0.31 28.29 23.74
C ALA A 261 -0.68 29.25 24.45
N TYR A 262 -1.29 30.18 23.70
CA TYR A 262 -2.30 31.11 24.21
C TYR A 262 -3.74 30.60 24.05
N ASP A 263 -3.96 29.51 23.33
CA ASP A 263 -5.30 28.94 23.11
C ASP A 263 -5.76 28.13 24.34
N ARG A 264 -6.94 28.46 24.86
CA ARG A 264 -7.49 27.82 26.07
C ARG A 264 -7.78 26.33 25.87
N LYS A 265 -8.21 25.90 24.68
CA LYS A 265 -8.48 24.50 24.39
C LYS A 265 -7.16 23.72 24.37
N PHE A 266 -6.11 24.29 23.78
CA PHE A 266 -4.76 23.73 23.79
C PHE A 266 -4.17 23.63 25.21
N GLN A 267 -4.37 24.63 26.08
CA GLN A 267 -3.86 24.58 27.46
C GLN A 267 -4.47 23.45 28.32
N ASN A 268 -5.69 23.02 27.98
CA ASN A 268 -6.43 22.00 28.73
C ASN A 268 -6.35 20.59 28.11
N SER A 269 -5.63 20.43 26.99
CA SER A 269 -5.53 19.13 26.31
C SER A 269 -4.13 18.91 25.75
N LYS A 270 -3.71 17.64 25.64
CA LYS A 270 -2.41 17.30 25.03
C LYS A 270 -2.58 17.17 23.52
N LEU A 271 -1.77 17.90 22.75
CA LEU A 271 -1.66 17.73 21.30
C LEU A 271 -0.61 16.65 21.02
N VAL A 272 -0.99 15.63 20.27
CA VAL A 272 -0.11 14.54 19.83
C VAL A 272 -0.04 14.53 18.30
N ILE A 273 1.16 14.71 17.77
CA ILE A 273 1.44 14.81 16.34
C ILE A 273 2.11 13.53 15.89
N PHE A 274 1.50 12.80 14.97
CA PHE A 274 2.04 11.56 14.42
C PHE A 274 2.63 11.81 13.03
N VAL A 275 3.87 11.39 12.79
CA VAL A 275 4.49 11.45 11.47
C VAL A 275 5.13 10.11 11.13
N ASP A 276 4.59 9.43 10.14
CA ASP A 276 5.10 8.13 9.69
C ASP A 276 6.17 8.29 8.61
N ALA A 277 7.21 7.46 8.68
CA ALA A 277 8.35 7.39 7.79
C ALA A 277 8.98 8.77 7.53
N LEU A 278 9.38 9.47 8.61
CA LEU A 278 9.93 10.83 8.51
C LEU A 278 11.18 10.89 7.61
N ASP A 279 11.98 9.83 7.57
CA ASP A 279 13.13 9.69 6.67
C ASP A 279 12.75 9.67 5.19
N GLU A 280 11.52 9.29 4.86
CA GLU A 280 11.03 9.22 3.47
C GLU A 280 10.44 10.54 2.98
N VAL A 281 10.28 11.55 3.85
CA VAL A 281 9.86 12.90 3.46
C VAL A 281 10.98 13.54 2.63
N SER A 282 10.82 13.57 1.31
CA SER A 282 11.87 14.02 0.42
C SER A 282 12.00 15.55 0.43
N ARG A 283 13.25 16.04 0.52
CA ARG A 283 13.65 17.44 0.40
C ARG A 283 13.84 17.92 -1.04
N PHE A 284 13.29 17.22 -2.03
CA PHE A 284 13.58 17.51 -3.43
C PHE A 284 13.07 18.89 -3.83
N ASP A 285 13.94 19.90 -3.70
CA ASP A 285 14.16 20.90 -4.74
C ASP A 285 15.61 21.40 -4.89
N LEU A 286 16.55 21.30 -3.92
CA LEU A 286 17.95 21.73 -4.18
C LEU A 286 19.04 20.90 -3.46
N CYS A 287 19.87 20.22 -4.27
CA CYS A 287 21.25 19.77 -4.00
C CYS A 287 21.55 18.82 -2.80
N ARG A 288 21.73 17.53 -3.14
CA ARG A 288 22.94 16.69 -2.89
C ARG A 288 23.65 16.64 -1.52
N GLN A 289 23.17 17.26 -0.45
CA GLN A 289 23.77 17.09 0.88
C GLN A 289 22.90 16.21 1.76
N GLU A 290 23.47 15.09 2.18
CA GLU A 290 22.98 14.09 3.16
C GLU A 290 22.83 14.68 4.58
N SER A 291 22.18 15.84 4.69
CA SER A 291 21.87 16.50 5.97
C SER A 291 20.37 16.39 6.27
N ILE A 292 20.05 15.24 6.87
CA ILE A 292 18.96 14.88 7.80
C ILE A 292 17.70 15.77 7.78
N ASN A 293 16.56 15.08 7.59
CA ASN A 293 15.21 15.59 7.40
C ASN A 293 14.49 16.17 8.65
N THR A 294 15.19 16.56 9.71
CA THR A 294 14.52 17.05 10.95
C THR A 294 14.13 18.51 10.99
N LEU A 295 14.58 19.34 10.03
CA LEU A 295 14.25 20.78 10.05
C LEU A 295 12.75 21.09 9.81
N PHE A 296 11.89 20.07 9.72
CA PHE A 296 10.45 20.24 9.55
C PHE A 296 9.68 20.33 10.86
N ILE A 297 10.18 19.73 11.94
CA ILE A 297 9.56 19.82 13.26
C ILE A 297 10.47 20.67 14.14
N PRO A 298 9.95 21.61 14.95
CA PRO A 298 10.75 22.37 15.90
C PRO A 298 11.61 21.43 16.75
N GLN A 299 12.81 21.83 17.18
CA GLN A 299 13.66 21.01 18.05
C GLN A 299 13.18 21.00 19.50
N GLY A 300 12.55 22.10 19.95
CA GLY A 300 11.92 22.20 21.26
C GLY A 300 10.42 22.29 21.11
N LEU A 301 9.70 21.57 21.97
CA LEU A 301 8.23 21.60 22.02
C LEU A 301 7.75 22.45 23.19
N ILE A 302 6.69 23.20 22.94
CA ILE A 302 5.93 23.85 24.02
C ILE A 302 5.23 22.81 24.89
N LYS A 303 4.82 23.23 26.09
CA LYS A 303 4.03 22.40 27.01
C LYS A 303 2.76 21.89 26.32
N ASN A 304 2.38 20.67 26.65
CA ASN A 304 1.26 19.89 26.13
C ASN A 304 1.43 19.40 24.68
N THR A 305 2.59 19.56 24.05
CA THR A 305 2.85 19.02 22.70
C THR A 305 3.73 17.78 22.73
N PHE A 306 3.30 16.76 22.01
CA PHE A 306 4.04 15.52 21.79
C PHE A 306 4.16 15.24 20.30
N VAL A 307 5.33 14.74 19.90
CA VAL A 307 5.60 14.37 18.52
C VAL A 307 6.05 12.91 18.49
N ILE A 308 5.35 12.08 17.73
CA ILE A 308 5.61 10.66 17.56
C ILE A 308 6.01 10.45 16.10
N VAL A 309 7.24 10.01 15.89
CA VAL A 309 7.83 9.87 14.56
C VAL A 309 8.31 8.44 14.35
N THR A 310 8.11 7.90 13.16
CA THR A 310 8.72 6.63 12.76
C THR A 310 9.83 6.86 11.75
N SER A 311 10.90 6.05 11.82
CA SER A 311 11.97 6.08 10.82
C SER A 311 12.69 4.74 10.71
N LYS A 312 13.42 4.55 9.60
CA LYS A 312 14.38 3.45 9.45
C LYS A 312 15.66 3.65 10.27
N ASN A 313 16.09 4.90 10.51
CA ASN A 313 17.35 5.18 11.22
C ASN A 313 17.36 6.61 11.82
N PHE A 314 17.42 6.73 13.16
CA PHE A 314 17.39 8.03 13.86
C PHE A 314 18.77 8.57 14.29
N THR A 315 19.88 7.97 13.85
CA THR A 315 21.23 8.16 14.44
C THR A 315 21.82 9.58 14.45
N ARG A 316 21.11 10.64 14.02
CA ARG A 316 21.66 12.00 13.93
C ARG A 316 20.75 13.14 14.42
N GLU A 317 19.68 12.86 15.15
CA GLU A 317 18.67 13.87 15.47
C GLU A 317 18.76 14.41 16.92
N THR A 318 18.93 15.72 17.06
CA THR A 318 19.00 16.41 18.36
C THR A 318 17.69 17.14 18.68
N TYR A 319 16.73 16.40 19.23
CA TYR A 319 15.57 17.02 19.91
C TYR A 319 15.95 17.56 21.29
N ILE A 320 15.30 18.63 21.73
CA ILE A 320 15.48 19.27 23.04
C ILE A 320 14.28 18.92 23.92
N GLY A 321 14.54 18.34 25.10
CA GLY A 321 13.52 17.97 26.08
C GLY A 321 13.41 16.47 26.30
N ASN A 322 12.25 16.02 26.80
CA ASN A 322 11.99 14.61 27.10
C ASN A 322 11.92 13.79 25.81
N LYS A 323 12.48 12.58 25.84
CA LYS A 323 12.45 11.65 24.71
C LYS A 323 12.15 10.24 25.16
N LEU A 324 11.46 9.50 24.30
CA LEU A 324 11.31 8.05 24.36
C LEU A 324 11.78 7.46 23.04
N GLU A 325 12.80 6.62 23.08
CA GLU A 325 13.34 5.95 21.89
C GLU A 325 12.95 4.49 21.92
N ILE A 326 12.27 4.03 20.87
CA ILE A 326 11.75 2.67 20.73
C ILE A 326 12.42 2.05 19.51
N ASN A 327 13.19 0.98 19.70
CA ASN A 327 13.79 0.23 18.61
C ASN A 327 13.07 -1.12 18.41
N LEU A 328 12.17 -1.19 17.43
CA LEU A 328 11.39 -2.41 17.16
C LEU A 328 12.25 -3.57 16.65
N SER A 329 13.42 -3.28 16.06
CA SER A 329 14.32 -4.34 15.58
C SER A 329 14.96 -5.13 16.72
N GLN A 330 15.12 -4.52 17.90
CA GLN A 330 15.63 -5.20 19.09
C GLN A 330 14.56 -6.03 19.79
N ILE A 331 13.30 -5.58 19.76
CA ILE A 331 12.19 -6.23 20.47
C ILE A 331 11.90 -7.64 19.92
N LYS A 332 11.87 -7.82 18.60
CA LYS A 332 11.63 -9.15 17.98
C LYS A 332 12.68 -10.20 18.39
N SER A 333 13.93 -9.80 18.65
CA SER A 333 15.02 -10.71 19.04
C SER A 333 14.91 -11.26 20.48
N TYR A 334 14.22 -10.53 21.37
CA TYR A 334 14.02 -10.96 22.76
C TYR A 334 12.84 -11.92 22.91
N GLU A 335 11.83 -11.82 22.03
CA GLU A 335 10.65 -12.69 22.08
C GLU A 335 10.89 -14.04 21.40
N THR A 336 11.68 -14.09 20.32
CA THR A 336 12.08 -15.37 19.69
C THR A 336 12.95 -16.23 20.60
N ASN A 337 13.84 -15.62 21.41
CA ASN A 337 14.71 -16.35 22.33
C ASN A 337 13.97 -17.01 23.51
N LYS A 338 12.69 -16.70 23.75
CA LYS A 338 11.87 -17.40 24.76
C LYS A 338 11.22 -18.70 24.25
N GLN A 339 11.21 -18.95 22.93
CA GLN A 339 10.53 -20.12 22.36
C GLN A 339 11.46 -21.22 21.83
N SER A 340 12.78 -21.03 21.79
CA SER A 340 13.72 -22.07 21.33
C SER A 340 14.46 -22.77 22.48
N VAL A 341 13.74 -23.58 23.26
CA VAL A 341 14.32 -24.68 24.06
C VAL A 341 13.49 -25.94 23.81
N THR A 342 13.92 -26.73 22.83
CA THR A 342 14.09 -28.20 22.81
C THR A 342 14.15 -28.66 21.34
N GLY A 343 15.23 -29.34 20.95
CA GLY A 343 15.50 -29.74 19.57
C GLY A 343 14.99 -31.13 19.17
N ASN A 344 15.13 -31.46 17.88
CA ASN A 344 15.89 -32.61 17.36
C ASN A 344 15.61 -32.85 15.87
N ASN A 345 16.70 -33.18 15.17
CA ASN A 345 16.89 -34.05 14.00
C ASN A 345 15.91 -34.02 12.81
N CYS A 346 16.53 -33.69 11.67
CA CYS A 346 15.99 -33.70 10.32
C CYS A 346 15.84 -35.15 9.81
N GLU A 347 14.62 -35.68 9.83
CA GLU A 347 14.22 -36.80 8.97
C GLU A 347 13.23 -36.28 7.91
N LEU A 348 13.46 -36.70 6.66
CA LEU A 348 12.65 -36.37 5.48
C LEU A 348 11.29 -37.09 5.55
N GLY A 349 10.38 -36.52 6.32
CA GLY A 349 8.96 -36.90 6.34
C GLY A 349 8.17 -36.12 5.29
N HIS A 350 7.19 -36.78 4.68
CA HIS A 350 6.14 -36.14 3.88
C HIS A 350 5.48 -35.01 4.68
N VAL A 351 5.41 -33.81 4.10
CA VAL A 351 5.07 -32.57 4.82
C VAL A 351 3.59 -32.22 4.63
N GLU A 352 2.83 -32.21 5.72
CA GLU A 352 1.45 -31.69 5.81
C GLU A 352 1.39 -30.23 6.34
N ASP A 353 2.54 -29.57 6.51
CA ASP A 353 2.62 -28.27 7.18
C ASP A 353 2.34 -27.09 6.22
N GLU A 354 1.20 -26.43 6.40
CA GLU A 354 0.75 -25.22 5.67
C GLU A 354 1.79 -24.08 5.70
N LYS A 355 2.70 -24.07 6.68
CA LYS A 355 3.76 -23.05 6.81
C LYS A 355 4.87 -23.15 5.76
N LYS A 356 5.10 -24.33 5.16
CA LYS A 356 6.12 -24.50 4.09
C LYS A 356 5.66 -24.01 2.71
N TRP A 357 4.41 -23.58 2.58
CA TRP A 357 3.82 -23.13 1.31
C TRP A 357 4.20 -21.69 0.98
N GLN A 358 4.66 -20.97 2.00
CA GLN A 358 4.95 -19.54 1.95
C GLN A 358 6.47 -19.29 1.89
N ASP A 359 7.30 -20.17 2.48
CA ASP A 359 8.75 -20.06 2.40
C ASP A 359 9.28 -19.97 0.95
N PRO A 360 9.87 -18.83 0.50
CA PRO A 360 10.44 -18.68 -0.84
C PRO A 360 11.67 -19.57 -1.08
N TYR A 361 12.15 -20.23 -0.03
CA TYR A 361 13.22 -21.23 -0.01
C TYR A 361 12.69 -22.66 0.19
N SER A 362 11.38 -22.89 0.15
CA SER A 362 10.79 -24.23 0.09
C SER A 362 11.05 -24.84 -1.29
N PHE A 363 12.18 -25.55 -1.40
CA PHE A 363 12.67 -26.14 -2.65
C PHE A 363 11.98 -27.46 -3.05
N ASP A 364 11.05 -27.96 -2.23
CA ASP A 364 10.30 -29.19 -2.50
C ASP A 364 9.27 -29.03 -3.64
N TRP A 365 9.14 -27.82 -4.21
CA TRP A 365 7.98 -27.46 -5.02
C TRP A 365 8.24 -27.23 -6.52
N PHE A 366 7.37 -27.94 -7.25
CA PHE A 366 7.09 -28.05 -8.69
C PHE A 366 8.02 -27.37 -9.70
N GLY A 367 8.55 -28.19 -10.61
CA GLY A 367 9.20 -27.68 -11.80
C GLY A 367 8.18 -27.12 -12.79
N PHE A 368 8.25 -25.83 -13.13
CA PHE A 368 7.55 -25.29 -14.31
C PHE A 368 8.04 -26.03 -15.56
N ALA A 369 7.30 -27.05 -15.99
CA ALA A 369 7.60 -27.81 -17.21
C ALA A 369 7.57 -26.92 -18.46
N SER A 370 6.84 -25.81 -18.39
CA SER A 370 6.51 -24.90 -19.48
C SER A 370 7.39 -23.65 -19.58
N ARG A 371 8.47 -23.50 -18.78
CA ARG A 371 9.42 -22.36 -18.89
C ARG A 371 10.77 -22.69 -19.52
N LYS A 372 10.77 -23.63 -20.47
CA LYS A 372 12.00 -24.13 -21.12
C LYS A 372 12.72 -23.04 -21.90
N LYS A 373 11.99 -22.10 -22.51
CA LYS A 373 12.56 -20.99 -23.28
C LYS A 373 13.34 -20.04 -22.36
N GLU A 374 12.76 -19.69 -21.21
CA GLU A 374 13.36 -18.83 -20.19
C GLU A 374 14.61 -19.49 -19.62
N PHE A 375 14.52 -20.77 -19.24
CA PHE A 375 15.66 -21.57 -18.77
C PHE A 375 16.79 -21.60 -19.79
N LYS A 376 16.47 -21.80 -21.08
CA LYS A 376 17.47 -21.78 -22.15
C LYS A 376 18.18 -20.43 -22.23
N ARG A 377 17.46 -19.32 -22.12
CA ARG A 377 18.07 -17.97 -22.15
C ARG A 377 18.89 -17.68 -20.89
N LEU A 378 18.44 -18.10 -19.71
CA LEU A 378 19.23 -18.00 -18.47
C LEU A 378 20.49 -18.86 -18.55
N ASN A 379 20.43 -20.03 -19.19
CA ASN A 379 21.60 -20.87 -19.48
C ASN A 379 22.56 -20.21 -20.48
N GLN A 380 22.08 -19.45 -21.46
CA GLN A 380 22.95 -18.66 -22.33
C GLN A 380 23.64 -17.53 -21.54
N PHE A 381 22.92 -16.88 -20.63
CA PHE A 381 23.46 -15.85 -19.75
C PHE A 381 24.60 -16.35 -18.86
N ILE A 382 24.39 -17.48 -18.17
CA ILE A 382 25.41 -18.05 -17.28
C ILE A 382 26.65 -18.53 -18.05
N ASN A 383 26.46 -19.10 -19.24
CA ASN A 383 27.53 -19.66 -20.07
C ASN A 383 28.28 -18.63 -20.92
N HIS A 384 27.93 -17.34 -20.86
CA HIS A 384 28.64 -16.31 -21.60
C HIS A 384 30.16 -16.33 -21.30
N ASP A 385 31.01 -15.94 -22.25
CA ASP A 385 32.47 -16.05 -22.10
C ASP A 385 33.07 -14.97 -21.20
N ASP A 386 32.57 -13.74 -21.28
CA ASP A 386 33.06 -12.63 -20.46
C ASP A 386 33.04 -12.89 -18.94
N GLN A 387 33.99 -12.26 -18.25
CA GLN A 387 34.16 -12.41 -16.81
C GLN A 387 32.95 -11.88 -16.03
N PHE A 388 32.39 -10.74 -16.43
CA PHE A 388 31.26 -10.13 -15.73
C PHE A 388 30.10 -9.88 -16.70
N LYS A 389 28.90 -10.32 -16.32
CA LYS A 389 27.66 -9.96 -17.03
C LYS A 389 26.52 -9.66 -16.08
N ILE A 390 25.75 -8.65 -16.44
CA ILE A 390 24.49 -8.23 -15.82
C ILE A 390 23.35 -8.64 -16.75
N TRP A 391 22.30 -9.20 -16.17
CA TRP A 391 21.02 -9.31 -16.85
C TRP A 391 19.87 -9.13 -15.86
N ALA A 392 18.65 -9.06 -16.37
CA ALA A 392 17.49 -8.86 -15.53
C ALA A 392 16.29 -9.68 -15.98
N ILE A 393 15.43 -10.01 -15.02
CA ILE A 393 14.09 -10.58 -15.20
C ILE A 393 13.09 -9.49 -14.83
N SER A 394 12.15 -9.20 -15.71
CA SER A 394 11.12 -8.19 -15.50
C SER A 394 9.72 -8.74 -15.67
N GLY A 395 8.74 -8.14 -15.02
CA GLY A 395 7.35 -8.57 -15.16
C GLY A 395 6.48 -8.17 -13.97
N PRO A 396 5.16 -8.18 -14.13
CA PRO A 396 4.21 -7.76 -13.11
C PRO A 396 4.28 -8.63 -11.85
N ALA A 397 3.60 -8.20 -10.78
CA ALA A 397 3.40 -9.02 -9.59
C ALA A 397 2.71 -10.35 -9.96
N GLY A 398 3.07 -11.44 -9.29
CA GLY A 398 2.56 -12.78 -9.60
C GLY A 398 3.11 -13.44 -10.88
N ALA A 399 3.94 -12.77 -11.69
CA ALA A 399 4.53 -13.36 -12.91
C ALA A 399 5.54 -14.50 -12.64
N GLY A 400 5.82 -14.82 -11.38
CA GLY A 400 6.75 -15.90 -10.99
C GLY A 400 8.20 -15.58 -11.33
N LYS A 401 8.65 -14.33 -11.16
CA LYS A 401 10.03 -13.91 -11.45
C LYS A 401 11.03 -14.52 -10.49
N THR A 402 10.81 -14.32 -9.20
CA THR A 402 11.64 -14.85 -8.10
C THR A 402 11.65 -16.36 -8.15
N TRP A 403 10.49 -16.98 -8.34
CA TRP A 403 10.38 -18.43 -8.54
C TRP A 403 11.17 -18.90 -9.77
N LEU A 404 11.02 -18.29 -10.96
CA LEU A 404 11.81 -18.65 -12.14
C LEU A 404 13.31 -18.59 -11.85
N ALA A 405 13.78 -17.50 -11.25
CA ALA A 405 15.19 -17.31 -10.96
C ALA A 405 15.72 -18.38 -9.99
N HIS A 406 14.98 -18.66 -8.92
CA HIS A 406 15.35 -19.67 -7.91
C HIS A 406 15.29 -21.09 -8.46
N GLN A 407 14.20 -21.44 -9.15
CA GLN A 407 14.05 -22.76 -9.76
C GLN A 407 15.16 -23.03 -10.77
N TRP A 408 15.45 -22.05 -11.63
CA TRP A 408 16.59 -22.12 -12.56
C TRP A 408 17.90 -22.24 -11.81
N ALA A 409 18.10 -21.43 -10.77
CA ALA A 409 19.31 -21.45 -9.97
C ALA A 409 19.57 -22.84 -9.38
N VAL A 410 18.53 -23.48 -8.85
CA VAL A 410 18.62 -24.81 -8.22
C VAL A 410 18.85 -25.92 -9.25
N HIS A 411 18.03 -25.97 -10.29
CA HIS A 411 17.92 -27.13 -11.17
C HIS A 411 18.79 -27.08 -12.43
N SER A 412 19.32 -25.91 -12.81
CA SER A 412 20.11 -25.82 -14.02
C SER A 412 21.45 -26.54 -13.89
N SER A 413 21.69 -27.50 -14.79
CA SER A 413 22.99 -28.14 -14.94
C SER A 413 24.09 -27.17 -15.39
N ALA A 414 23.72 -26.04 -16.03
CA ALA A 414 24.67 -25.00 -16.42
C ALA A 414 25.30 -24.27 -15.21
N LEU A 415 24.67 -24.39 -14.03
CA LEU A 415 25.18 -23.85 -12.77
C LEU A 415 26.01 -24.87 -11.99
N LYS A 416 26.32 -26.05 -12.54
CA LYS A 416 27.19 -27.02 -11.88
C LYS A 416 28.58 -26.41 -11.67
N GLY A 417 29.01 -26.31 -10.42
CA GLY A 417 30.29 -25.68 -10.05
C GLY A 417 30.23 -24.17 -9.84
N TRP A 418 29.06 -23.54 -10.01
CA TRP A 418 28.85 -22.15 -9.64
C TRP A 418 28.47 -22.02 -8.17
N ASN A 419 29.02 -21.01 -7.52
CA ASN A 419 28.51 -20.53 -6.24
C ASN A 419 27.26 -19.69 -6.48
N ARG A 420 26.33 -19.75 -5.52
CA ARG A 420 25.06 -19.04 -5.56
C ARG A 420 24.99 -18.19 -4.31
N VAL A 421 24.92 -16.88 -4.47
CA VAL A 421 24.81 -15.95 -3.35
C VAL A 421 23.35 -15.51 -3.27
N PRO A 422 22.60 -15.92 -2.24
CA PRO A 422 21.24 -15.44 -2.05
C PRO A 422 21.24 -13.93 -1.74
N PRO A 423 20.14 -13.22 -2.02
CA PRO A 423 20.01 -11.79 -1.77
C PRO A 423 19.99 -11.40 -0.28
N GLN A 424 20.12 -12.35 0.65
CA GLN A 424 19.96 -12.08 2.08
C GLN A 424 21.26 -11.66 2.78
N GLU A 425 21.05 -10.76 3.73
CA GLU A 425 21.94 -10.27 4.79
C GLU A 425 22.93 -9.17 4.42
N ASN A 426 22.51 -7.93 4.68
CA ASN A 426 23.30 -6.88 5.32
C ASN A 426 24.78 -6.73 4.90
N ARG A 427 25.11 -6.94 3.61
CA ARG A 427 26.48 -6.76 3.09
C ARG A 427 26.79 -5.30 2.74
N SER A 428 26.26 -4.36 3.51
CA SER A 428 26.74 -2.98 3.51
C SER A 428 28.25 -2.95 3.82
N GLU A 429 28.75 -3.94 4.56
CA GLU A 429 30.16 -4.08 4.91
C GLU A 429 31.02 -4.68 3.78
N LEU A 430 31.90 -3.84 3.21
CA LEU A 430 32.84 -4.17 2.13
C LEU A 430 33.75 -5.37 2.44
N LYS A 431 34.05 -5.62 3.72
CA LYS A 431 35.00 -6.64 4.16
C LYS A 431 34.53 -8.06 3.88
N GLU A 432 33.22 -8.28 3.81
CA GLU A 432 32.67 -9.58 3.44
C GLU A 432 32.76 -9.84 1.94
N TRP A 433 32.64 -8.79 1.13
CA TRP A 433 32.85 -8.88 -0.33
C TRP A 433 34.30 -9.21 -0.70
N LEU A 434 35.27 -8.81 0.14
CA LEU A 434 36.69 -9.14 -0.06
C LEU A 434 37.00 -10.64 0.12
N LYS A 435 36.14 -11.41 0.80
CA LYS A 435 36.24 -12.88 0.88
C LYS A 435 35.51 -13.53 -0.30
N TRP A 436 35.75 -13.04 -1.50
CA TRP A 436 35.08 -13.55 -2.69
C TRP A 436 35.50 -15.00 -2.97
N PRO A 437 34.59 -15.88 -3.39
CA PRO A 437 34.96 -17.25 -3.71
C PRO A 437 35.77 -17.36 -5.00
N ASP A 438 36.71 -18.30 -5.03
CA ASP A 438 37.52 -18.64 -6.23
C ASP A 438 36.71 -19.31 -7.36
N LYS A 439 35.42 -19.60 -7.14
CA LYS A 439 34.54 -20.27 -8.10
C LYS A 439 33.64 -19.26 -8.82
N PRO A 440 33.21 -19.56 -10.06
CA PRO A 440 32.23 -18.74 -10.76
C PRO A 440 31.01 -18.49 -9.87
N THR A 441 30.50 -17.25 -9.82
CA THR A 441 29.48 -16.86 -8.84
C THR A 441 28.28 -16.21 -9.50
N LEU A 442 27.09 -16.74 -9.22
CA LEU A 442 25.80 -16.16 -9.56
C LEU A 442 25.26 -15.40 -8.35
N ILE A 443 24.88 -14.14 -8.57
CA ILE A 443 24.25 -13.26 -7.60
C ILE A 443 22.86 -12.95 -8.13
N ILE A 444 21.84 -13.19 -7.30
CA ILE A 444 20.45 -12.85 -7.62
C ILE A 444 20.03 -11.73 -6.69
N ILE A 445 19.59 -10.60 -7.25
CA ILE A 445 19.11 -9.45 -6.47
C ILE A 445 17.66 -9.17 -6.85
N GLU A 446 16.80 -9.08 -5.85
CA GLU A 446 15.43 -8.59 -6.03
C GLU A 446 15.39 -7.08 -5.75
N CYS A 447 14.73 -6.30 -6.61
CA CYS A 447 14.78 -4.84 -6.73
C CYS A 447 14.34 -4.02 -5.49
N ARG A 448 14.12 -4.67 -4.34
CA ARG A 448 13.81 -4.03 -3.06
C ARG A 448 15.05 -3.50 -2.31
N TYR A 449 16.26 -3.78 -2.80
CA TYR A 449 17.51 -3.42 -2.13
C TYR A 449 18.29 -2.34 -2.90
N ASP A 450 19.03 -1.48 -2.19
CA ASP A 450 19.97 -0.47 -2.72
C ASP A 450 21.12 -1.14 -3.50
N PHE A 451 20.82 -1.69 -4.67
CA PHE A 451 21.73 -2.51 -5.47
C PHE A 451 22.74 -1.70 -6.25
N ASP A 452 22.60 -0.37 -6.29
CA ASP A 452 23.49 0.56 -6.97
C ASP A 452 24.87 0.59 -6.31
N GLU A 453 24.92 0.63 -4.97
CA GLU A 453 26.17 0.55 -4.22
C GLU A 453 26.81 -0.82 -4.36
N VAL A 454 26.01 -1.89 -4.26
CA VAL A 454 26.46 -3.28 -4.43
C VAL A 454 27.02 -3.51 -5.84
N THR A 455 26.32 -3.03 -6.87
CA THR A 455 26.75 -3.20 -8.27
C THR A 455 28.04 -2.43 -8.54
N SER A 456 28.15 -1.19 -8.04
CA SER A 456 29.37 -0.38 -8.18
C SER A 456 30.57 -1.05 -7.53
N LYS A 457 30.40 -1.61 -6.32
CA LYS A 457 31.44 -2.35 -5.60
C LYS A 457 31.83 -3.64 -6.34
N LEU A 458 30.85 -4.39 -6.84
CA LEU A 458 31.06 -5.60 -7.63
C LEU A 458 31.83 -5.34 -8.91
N LEU A 459 31.46 -4.30 -9.65
CA LEU A 459 32.15 -3.87 -10.87
C LEU A 459 33.60 -3.52 -10.58
N LYS A 460 33.83 -2.67 -9.56
CA LYS A 460 35.19 -2.30 -9.14
C LYS A 460 36.01 -3.54 -8.83
N TYR A 461 35.46 -4.46 -8.04
CA TYR A 461 36.12 -5.72 -7.71
C TYR A 461 36.44 -6.54 -8.96
N CYS A 462 35.46 -6.80 -9.83
CA CYS A 462 35.65 -7.59 -11.06
C CYS A 462 36.67 -6.98 -12.03
N LEU A 463 36.82 -5.65 -12.05
CA LEU A 463 37.81 -4.95 -12.87
C LEU A 463 39.22 -5.00 -12.27
N GLU A 464 39.34 -4.98 -10.94
CA GLU A 464 40.61 -4.92 -10.23
C GLU A 464 41.22 -6.31 -9.95
N SER A 465 40.42 -7.38 -9.97
CA SER A 465 40.85 -8.71 -9.56
C SER A 465 40.73 -9.76 -10.66
N ARG A 466 41.66 -10.74 -10.68
CA ARG A 466 41.68 -11.88 -11.62
C ARG A 466 40.70 -12.98 -11.20
N VAL A 467 39.48 -12.60 -10.86
CA VAL A 467 38.49 -13.51 -10.27
C VAL A 467 37.92 -14.45 -11.33
N SER A 468 37.29 -15.50 -10.82
CA SER A 468 36.32 -16.33 -11.52
C SER A 468 35.12 -15.53 -12.06
N LYS A 469 34.44 -16.09 -13.07
CA LYS A 469 33.29 -15.45 -13.73
C LYS A 469 32.19 -15.05 -12.73
N VAL A 470 31.66 -13.84 -12.84
CA VAL A 470 30.56 -13.32 -12.03
C VAL A 470 29.34 -13.01 -12.91
N ARG A 471 28.15 -13.40 -12.45
CA ARG A 471 26.86 -13.08 -13.07
C ARG A 471 25.96 -12.40 -12.07
N LEU A 472 25.43 -11.25 -12.46
CA LEU A 472 24.45 -10.51 -11.70
C LEU A 472 23.08 -10.60 -12.39
N LEU A 473 22.13 -11.23 -11.73
CA LEU A 473 20.74 -11.36 -12.20
C LEU A 473 19.83 -10.49 -11.32
N VAL A 474 19.26 -9.45 -11.91
CA VAL A 474 18.36 -8.53 -11.18
C VAL A 474 16.91 -8.86 -11.49
N ILE A 475 16.05 -8.89 -10.47
CA ILE A 475 14.63 -9.15 -10.58
C ILE A 475 13.88 -7.87 -10.27
N ASP A 476 13.11 -7.36 -11.23
CA ASP A 476 12.35 -6.11 -11.07
C ASP A 476 10.93 -6.22 -11.64
N ARG A 477 10.05 -5.30 -11.26
CA ARG A 477 8.72 -5.16 -11.85
C ARG A 477 8.78 -4.57 -13.25
N VAL A 478 9.51 -3.46 -13.43
CA VAL A 478 9.52 -2.70 -14.69
C VAL A 478 10.87 -2.05 -14.95
N PHE A 479 11.35 -2.15 -16.19
CA PHE A 479 12.40 -1.30 -16.73
C PHE A 479 11.79 -0.40 -17.81
N SER A 480 11.77 0.91 -17.58
CA SER A 480 11.20 1.90 -18.51
C SER A 480 12.15 2.27 -19.65
N VAL A 481 13.43 1.95 -19.50
CA VAL A 481 14.51 2.18 -20.46
C VAL A 481 15.31 0.89 -20.67
N PRO A 482 16.11 0.77 -21.74
CA PRO A 482 17.06 -0.32 -21.88
C PRO A 482 17.94 -0.45 -20.63
N LEU A 483 18.33 -1.69 -20.26
CA LEU A 483 19.03 -1.96 -19.00
C LEU A 483 20.28 -1.09 -18.84
N HIS A 484 21.13 -1.01 -19.87
CA HIS A 484 22.35 -0.21 -19.86
C HIS A 484 22.11 1.31 -19.72
N SER A 485 20.90 1.80 -20.01
CA SER A 485 20.52 3.21 -19.88
C SER A 485 19.84 3.53 -18.54
N ASP A 486 19.58 2.53 -17.70
CA ASP A 486 18.90 2.72 -16.42
C ASP A 486 19.83 3.46 -15.44
N LYS A 487 19.40 4.63 -15.00
CA LYS A 487 20.20 5.51 -14.13
C LYS A 487 20.52 4.88 -12.78
N ARG A 488 19.76 3.85 -12.36
CA ARG A 488 19.98 3.14 -11.09
C ARG A 488 21.31 2.41 -11.06
N TRP A 489 21.91 2.08 -12.21
CA TRP A 489 23.24 1.46 -12.23
C TRP A 489 24.38 2.42 -11.86
N LYS A 490 24.15 3.73 -11.83
CA LYS A 490 25.12 4.77 -11.44
C LYS A 490 26.50 4.69 -12.13
N PHE A 491 26.59 4.11 -13.34
CA PHE A 491 27.81 4.21 -14.13
C PHE A 491 28.12 5.69 -14.41
N SER A 492 29.36 6.14 -14.14
CA SER A 492 29.74 7.56 -14.23
C SER A 492 29.49 8.09 -15.64
N SER A 493 28.78 9.22 -15.73
CA SER A 493 28.06 9.70 -16.91
C SER A 493 28.91 10.39 -17.99
N ASP A 494 30.21 10.12 -18.08
CA ASP A 494 30.99 10.65 -19.19
C ASP A 494 30.59 9.86 -20.44
N ALA A 495 30.10 10.50 -21.50
CA ALA A 495 29.48 9.81 -22.64
C ALA A 495 30.38 8.73 -23.30
N SER A 496 31.70 8.80 -23.11
CA SER A 496 32.66 7.76 -23.49
C SER A 496 32.56 6.47 -22.66
N SER A 497 32.07 6.53 -21.43
CA SER A 497 31.86 5.40 -20.53
C SER A 497 30.64 4.56 -20.92
N LEU A 498 29.62 5.16 -21.55
CA LEU A 498 28.37 4.46 -21.90
C LEU A 498 28.64 3.27 -22.85
N ASN A 499 29.52 3.43 -23.82
CA ASN A 499 29.94 2.33 -24.70
C ASN A 499 30.66 1.21 -23.95
N CYS A 500 31.45 1.54 -22.91
CA CYS A 500 32.06 0.53 -22.06
C CYS A 500 31.02 -0.20 -21.22
N THR A 501 29.96 0.50 -20.77
CA THR A 501 28.92 -0.10 -19.91
C THR A 501 28.03 -1.09 -20.64
N GLU A 502 27.75 -0.88 -21.94
CA GLU A 502 26.96 -1.83 -22.72
C GLU A 502 27.58 -3.23 -22.72
N THR A 503 28.92 -3.32 -22.67
CA THR A 503 29.63 -4.60 -22.68
C THR A 503 29.39 -5.41 -21.40
N TYR A 504 28.98 -4.81 -20.29
CA TYR A 504 28.64 -5.54 -19.07
C TYR A 504 27.24 -6.14 -19.11
N PHE A 505 26.37 -5.75 -20.02
CA PHE A 505 25.02 -6.31 -20.12
C PHE A 505 25.00 -7.49 -21.08
N PHE A 506 24.41 -8.60 -20.64
CA PHE A 506 24.20 -9.76 -21.51
C PHE A 506 23.21 -9.46 -22.64
N ALA A 507 22.14 -8.73 -22.33
CA ALA A 507 21.20 -8.23 -23.31
C ALA A 507 20.69 -6.84 -22.91
N LYS A 508 20.37 -6.01 -23.91
CA LYS A 508 19.85 -4.64 -23.69
C LYS A 508 18.45 -4.63 -23.07
N LYS A 509 17.67 -5.70 -23.28
CA LYS A 509 16.31 -5.87 -22.74
C LYS A 509 16.30 -6.96 -21.65
N PRO A 510 15.49 -6.80 -20.59
CA PRO A 510 15.29 -7.84 -19.60
C PRO A 510 14.60 -9.07 -20.22
N LEU A 511 14.67 -10.20 -19.51
CA LEU A 511 13.79 -11.33 -19.70
C LEU A 511 12.38 -10.95 -19.20
N ASP A 512 11.52 -10.55 -20.12
CA ASP A 512 10.18 -10.06 -19.80
C ASP A 512 9.17 -11.21 -19.66
N LEU A 513 8.52 -11.30 -18.50
CA LEU A 513 7.51 -12.29 -18.15
C LEU A 513 6.08 -11.74 -18.21
N ARG A 514 5.85 -10.60 -18.89
CA ARG A 514 4.50 -10.01 -19.02
C ARG A 514 3.51 -10.91 -19.73
N GLN A 515 3.91 -11.54 -20.84
CA GLN A 515 3.15 -12.56 -21.55
C GLN A 515 4.16 -13.42 -22.30
N THR A 516 4.20 -14.71 -22.02
CA THR A 516 4.97 -15.68 -22.81
C THR A 516 4.06 -16.28 -23.89
N ASP A 517 4.65 -16.79 -24.98
CA ASP A 517 3.85 -17.39 -26.08
C ASP A 517 3.02 -18.60 -25.60
N ASP A 518 3.46 -19.23 -24.51
CA ASP A 518 2.90 -20.41 -23.86
C ASP A 518 2.15 -20.06 -22.55
N GLN A 519 1.77 -18.80 -22.36
CA GLN A 519 1.13 -18.34 -21.12
C GLN A 519 -0.16 -19.12 -20.81
N GLU A 520 -0.98 -19.45 -21.82
CA GLU A 520 -2.19 -20.25 -21.64
C GLU A 520 -1.88 -21.66 -21.13
N GLU A 521 -0.93 -22.34 -21.77
CA GLU A 521 -0.48 -23.68 -21.37
C GLU A 521 0.05 -23.66 -19.93
N ILE A 522 0.92 -22.70 -19.61
CA ILE A 522 1.46 -22.48 -18.26
C ILE A 522 0.32 -22.33 -17.23
N ILE A 523 -0.63 -21.44 -17.49
CA ILE A 523 -1.72 -21.15 -16.56
C ILE A 523 -2.58 -22.40 -16.34
N LYS A 524 -3.01 -23.08 -17.41
CA LYS A 524 -3.84 -24.28 -17.31
C LYS A 524 -3.12 -25.42 -16.58
N GLU A 525 -1.85 -25.67 -16.87
CA GLU A 525 -1.04 -26.68 -16.19
C GLU A 525 -0.95 -26.43 -14.67
N ILE A 526 -0.73 -25.17 -14.27
CA ILE A 526 -0.67 -24.79 -12.87
C ILE A 526 -2.01 -25.04 -12.18
N ILE A 527 -3.12 -24.56 -12.75
CA ILE A 527 -4.45 -24.76 -12.17
C ILE A 527 -4.71 -26.27 -12.03
N ALA A 528 -4.50 -27.04 -13.10
CA ALA A 528 -4.76 -28.49 -13.13
C ALA A 528 -4.00 -29.24 -12.03
N ARG A 529 -2.72 -28.92 -11.86
CA ARG A 529 -1.90 -29.55 -10.83
C ARG A 529 -2.36 -29.19 -9.42
N HIS A 530 -2.58 -27.90 -9.14
CA HIS A 530 -2.99 -27.46 -7.81
C HIS A 530 -4.41 -27.90 -7.45
N ALA A 531 -5.26 -28.08 -8.46
CA ALA A 531 -6.58 -28.69 -8.35
C ALA A 531 -6.55 -30.21 -8.14
N ASN A 532 -5.39 -30.87 -8.28
CA ASN A 532 -5.23 -32.32 -8.35
C ASN A 532 -6.07 -32.98 -9.47
N ILE A 533 -6.14 -32.32 -10.63
CA ILE A 533 -6.88 -32.76 -11.83
C ILE A 533 -5.86 -33.17 -12.90
N LYS A 534 -5.86 -34.44 -13.30
CA LYS A 534 -4.90 -34.97 -14.30
C LYS A 534 -5.13 -34.43 -15.72
N ASN A 535 -6.38 -34.15 -16.08
CA ASN A 535 -6.72 -33.66 -17.41
C ASN A 535 -6.73 -32.13 -17.43
N VAL A 536 -5.69 -31.54 -18.02
CA VAL A 536 -5.53 -30.09 -18.21
C VAL A 536 -6.69 -29.50 -19.03
N GLU A 537 -7.30 -30.29 -19.91
CA GLU A 537 -8.42 -29.87 -20.76
C GLU A 537 -9.80 -30.14 -20.11
N SER A 538 -9.86 -30.42 -18.81
CA SER A 538 -11.15 -30.62 -18.16
C SER A 538 -12.00 -29.33 -18.15
N PRO A 539 -13.34 -29.42 -18.21
CA PRO A 539 -14.21 -28.25 -18.20
C PRO A 539 -13.96 -27.30 -17.02
N GLN A 540 -13.62 -27.84 -15.85
CA GLN A 540 -13.35 -27.07 -14.65
C GLN A 540 -12.06 -26.24 -14.75
N ILE A 541 -11.02 -26.78 -15.40
CA ILE A 541 -9.76 -26.06 -15.63
C ILE A 541 -9.94 -24.99 -16.70
N ASN A 542 -10.69 -25.29 -17.77
CA ASN A 542 -11.01 -24.31 -18.80
C ASN A 542 -11.86 -23.14 -18.24
N GLU A 543 -12.86 -23.42 -17.40
CA GLU A 543 -13.65 -22.39 -16.72
C GLU A 543 -12.80 -21.50 -15.80
N ALA A 544 -11.87 -22.11 -15.06
CA ALA A 544 -10.95 -21.41 -14.16
C ALA A 544 -9.90 -20.57 -14.92
N HIS A 545 -9.41 -21.08 -16.04
CA HIS A 545 -8.57 -20.36 -16.97
C HIS A 545 -9.31 -19.13 -17.53
N ASP A 546 -10.52 -19.31 -18.04
CA ASP A 546 -11.33 -18.23 -18.59
C ASP A 546 -11.65 -17.17 -17.54
N TYR A 547 -11.86 -17.58 -16.29
CA TYR A 547 -12.00 -16.67 -15.17
C TYR A 547 -10.76 -15.78 -15.00
N LEU A 548 -9.56 -16.34 -14.98
CA LEU A 548 -8.31 -15.57 -14.85
C LEU A 548 -8.04 -14.70 -16.08
N LEU A 549 -8.34 -15.19 -17.28
CA LEU A 549 -8.18 -14.45 -18.53
C LEU A 549 -9.04 -13.17 -18.56
N ASN A 550 -10.27 -13.27 -18.04
CA ASN A 550 -11.21 -12.15 -17.95
C ASN A 550 -10.94 -11.23 -16.74
N MET A 551 -10.10 -11.65 -15.79
CA MET A 551 -9.76 -10.88 -14.61
C MET A 551 -8.54 -9.97 -14.86
N LYS A 552 -8.79 -8.66 -14.99
CA LYS A 552 -7.76 -7.67 -15.35
C LYS A 552 -6.54 -7.72 -14.41
N GLY A 553 -5.39 -8.11 -14.98
CA GLY A 553 -4.10 -8.14 -14.29
C GLY A 553 -3.90 -9.33 -13.36
N ALA A 554 -4.72 -10.38 -13.46
CA ALA A 554 -4.61 -11.62 -12.69
C ALA A 554 -4.20 -12.83 -13.54
N TYR A 555 -3.95 -12.66 -14.84
CA TYR A 555 -3.58 -13.75 -15.75
C TYR A 555 -2.09 -14.14 -15.60
N TYR A 556 -1.69 -14.57 -14.40
CA TYR A 556 -0.31 -14.90 -14.04
C TYR A 556 -0.21 -16.16 -13.16
N PRO A 557 0.95 -16.86 -13.16
CA PRO A 557 1.16 -18.12 -12.43
C PRO A 557 0.70 -18.13 -10.97
N LEU A 558 0.97 -17.06 -10.21
CA LEU A 558 0.55 -16.99 -8.80
C LEU A 558 -0.97 -17.10 -8.63
N TYR A 559 -1.75 -16.43 -9.49
CA TYR A 559 -3.20 -16.49 -9.44
C TYR A 559 -3.73 -17.86 -9.89
N ALA A 560 -3.04 -18.50 -10.83
CA ALA A 560 -3.33 -19.86 -11.26
C ALA A 560 -3.18 -20.88 -10.12
N VAL A 561 -2.13 -20.74 -9.29
CA VAL A 561 -1.94 -21.55 -8.08
C VAL A 561 -3.15 -21.42 -7.15
N LEU A 562 -3.52 -20.20 -6.80
CA LEU A 562 -4.62 -19.94 -5.85
C LEU A 562 -5.98 -20.41 -6.36
N VAL A 563 -6.24 -20.27 -7.66
CA VAL A 563 -7.46 -20.79 -8.27
C VAL A 563 -7.45 -22.33 -8.26
N GLY A 564 -6.33 -22.97 -8.58
CA GLY A 564 -6.19 -24.42 -8.51
C GLY A 564 -6.42 -24.95 -7.09
N GLU A 565 -5.88 -24.30 -6.07
CA GLU A 565 -6.09 -24.67 -4.67
C GLU A 565 -7.54 -24.48 -4.23
N ALA A 566 -8.17 -23.36 -4.61
CA ALA A 566 -9.58 -23.16 -4.34
C ALA A 566 -10.44 -24.25 -4.98
N ILE A 567 -10.10 -24.72 -6.19
CA ILE A 567 -10.75 -25.88 -6.82
C ILE A 567 -10.56 -27.15 -5.99
N ARG A 568 -9.31 -27.46 -5.59
CA ARG A 568 -8.98 -28.64 -4.77
C ARG A 568 -9.78 -28.67 -3.48
N ASP A 569 -9.87 -27.52 -2.82
CA ASP A 569 -10.53 -27.36 -1.52
C ASP A 569 -12.05 -27.15 -1.65
N LYS A 570 -12.60 -27.26 -2.88
CA LYS A 570 -14.02 -27.02 -3.20
C LYS A 570 -14.52 -25.63 -2.78
N ARG A 571 -13.63 -24.64 -2.73
CA ARG A 571 -13.94 -23.24 -2.45
C ARG A 571 -14.36 -22.51 -3.72
N PRO A 572 -15.30 -21.55 -3.65
CA PRO A 572 -15.71 -20.76 -4.80
C PRO A 572 -14.60 -19.79 -5.22
N TYR A 573 -13.76 -20.18 -6.20
CA TYR A 573 -12.65 -19.35 -6.69
C TYR A 573 -13.10 -18.04 -7.36
N ARG A 574 -14.36 -17.96 -7.81
CA ARG A 574 -14.97 -16.71 -8.33
C ARG A 574 -15.15 -15.63 -7.28
N LEU A 575 -15.07 -15.97 -6.00
CA LEU A 575 -15.11 -15.01 -4.90
C LEU A 575 -13.72 -14.47 -4.56
N LEU A 576 -12.64 -15.05 -5.10
CA LEU A 576 -11.28 -14.54 -4.93
C LEU A 576 -11.15 -13.19 -5.63
N LYS A 577 -11.21 -12.11 -4.86
CA LYS A 577 -10.88 -10.78 -5.38
C LYS A 577 -9.36 -10.68 -5.53
N ARG A 578 -8.90 -9.82 -6.45
CA ARG A 578 -7.46 -9.58 -6.66
C ARG A 578 -6.71 -9.23 -5.37
N LYS A 579 -7.40 -8.58 -4.43
CA LYS A 579 -6.87 -8.25 -3.09
C LYS A 579 -6.75 -9.45 -2.15
N ASP A 580 -7.59 -10.47 -2.30
CA ASP A 580 -7.52 -11.67 -1.46
C ASP A 580 -6.24 -12.45 -1.78
N VAL A 581 -5.75 -12.32 -3.02
CA VAL A 581 -4.45 -12.81 -3.50
C VAL A 581 -3.27 -11.93 -3.04
N ALA A 582 -3.41 -10.61 -3.10
CA ALA A 582 -2.39 -9.69 -2.57
C ALA A 582 -2.21 -9.81 -1.05
N ILE A 583 -3.25 -10.27 -0.34
CA ILE A 583 -3.19 -10.62 1.09
C ILE A 583 -2.32 -11.86 1.31
N PHE A 584 -2.34 -12.85 0.41
CA PHE A 584 -1.40 -13.99 0.50
C PHE A 584 0.06 -13.59 0.23
N GLU A 585 0.34 -12.56 -0.59
CA GLU A 585 1.69 -11.98 -0.75
C GLU A 585 2.15 -11.14 0.47
N LEU A 586 1.22 -10.67 1.33
CA LEU A 586 1.50 -9.80 2.49
C LEU A 586 1.45 -10.53 3.83
N LEU A 587 0.93 -11.76 3.88
CA LEU A 587 0.88 -12.60 5.10
C LEU A 587 2.17 -13.42 5.33
N ASP A 588 3.17 -13.22 4.47
CA ASP A 588 4.50 -13.82 4.53
C ASP A 588 5.62 -12.76 4.74
N GLU A 589 5.21 -11.54 5.13
CA GLU A 589 6.06 -10.47 5.67
C GLU A 589 5.66 -10.21 7.13
#